data_AF-A0AB34XZW7-F1
#
_entry.id   AF-A0AB34XZW7-F1
#
_cell.length_a   1.000
_cell.length_b   1.000
_cell.length_c   1.000
_cell.angle_alpha   90.00
_cell.angle_beta   90.00
_cell.angle_gamma   90.00
#
_symmetry.space_group_name_H-M   'P 1'
#
loop_
_entity.id
_entity.type
_entity.pdbx_description
1 polymer ?
#
loop_
_entity_poly.entity_id
_entity_poly.type
_entity_poly.pdbx_seq_one_letter_code
_entity_poly.pdbx_strand_id
1 'polypeptide(L)'
;MTQNQNTTSRTYQQLQPCERGEIMALHNENWPASQIAQKLHRDRSTITRELNRGATRQIGANHKPYHVYYAETAQILHGDRRAACHAVSWTDKAPEFFDYLTSELHKKPREQSVDTCVHKYKMAWPDRPCPSTPTVYCYIDAGLLDVTNSDLPMKLRRHVRSGQKTHQRKNKRALGKSIEDRPAAANDRTEIGHWEGDLVKGKRVASEPALLTLTERVSRYEIILKIANYHADTCRQAVQDAIDDYGPEHFKTLTFDNGSEFADLSKVQGDNGLFRTPIFTLGTRD
;
A
#
# COMPACT_ATOMS: atom_id res chain seq x y z
N MET A 1 27.18 58.70 0.45
CA MET A 1 26.60 57.83 1.49
C MET A 1 25.63 56.87 0.82
N THR A 2 26.05 55.63 0.57
CA THR A 2 25.20 54.60 -0.03
C THR A 2 24.42 53.91 1.07
N GLN A 3 23.13 54.25 1.20
CA GLN A 3 22.20 53.49 2.04
C GLN A 3 21.93 52.14 1.37
N ASN A 4 22.48 51.08 1.94
CA ASN A 4 22.23 49.72 1.47
C ASN A 4 20.83 49.30 1.96
N GLN A 5 19.82 49.51 1.11
CA GLN A 5 18.44 49.11 1.38
C GLN A 5 18.31 47.60 1.17
N ASN A 6 18.56 46.83 2.22
CA ASN A 6 18.28 45.38 2.24
C ASN A 6 16.75 45.17 2.30
N THR A 7 16.11 44.99 1.14
CA THR A 7 14.66 44.80 0.98
C THR A 7 14.19 43.36 1.16
N THR A 8 15.02 42.46 1.70
CA THR A 8 14.57 41.12 2.09
C THR A 8 13.93 41.16 3.47
N SER A 9 12.60 41.00 3.51
CA SER A 9 11.85 40.79 4.75
C SER A 9 12.46 39.61 5.51
N ARG A 10 13.15 39.90 6.62
CA ARG A 10 13.63 38.86 7.55
C ARG A 10 12.42 38.26 8.24
N THR A 11 11.91 37.17 7.70
CA THR A 11 10.90 36.35 8.37
C THR A 11 11.48 35.80 9.66
N TYR A 12 10.75 35.98 10.76
CA TYR A 12 11.18 35.46 12.05
C TYR A 12 11.28 33.93 11.99
N GLN A 13 12.43 33.40 12.40
CA GLN A 13 12.66 31.97 12.53
C GLN A 13 12.96 31.66 13.99
N GLN A 14 12.36 30.59 14.50
CA GLN A 14 12.64 30.08 15.84
C GLN A 14 14.06 29.52 15.89
N LEU A 15 14.73 29.70 17.03
CA LEU A 15 16.04 29.10 17.29
C LEU A 15 15.92 27.57 17.19
N GLN A 16 16.84 26.94 16.48
CA GLN A 16 16.97 25.50 16.37
C GLN A 16 17.75 24.92 17.56
N PRO A 17 17.63 23.61 17.85
CA PRO A 17 18.38 22.98 18.95
C PRO A 17 19.91 23.14 18.81
N CYS A 18 20.45 23.08 17.59
CA CYS A 18 21.86 23.31 17.32
C CYS A 18 22.28 24.75 17.66
N GLU A 19 21.51 25.75 17.22
CA GLU A 19 21.76 27.16 17.54
C GLU A 19 21.74 27.41 19.06
N ARG A 20 20.85 26.73 19.80
CA ARG A 20 20.84 26.80 21.29
C ARG A 20 22.12 26.24 21.90
N GLY A 21 22.63 25.12 21.37
CA GLY A 21 23.92 24.56 21.78
C GLY A 21 25.09 25.51 21.51
N GLU A 22 25.10 26.16 20.34
CA GLU A 22 26.11 27.17 20.00
C GLU A 22 26.03 28.40 20.91
N ILE A 23 24.82 28.87 21.25
CA ILE A 23 24.62 29.95 22.22
C ILE A 23 25.21 29.57 23.57
N MET A 24 25.01 28.33 24.03
CA MET A 24 25.55 27.85 25.30
C MET A 24 27.08 27.82 25.28
N ALA A 25 27.69 27.29 24.22
CA ALA A 25 29.15 27.24 24.08
C ALA A 25 29.77 28.65 24.10
N LEU A 26 29.25 29.57 23.29
CA LEU A 26 29.76 30.94 23.22
C LEU A 26 29.51 31.74 24.50
N HIS A 27 28.39 31.49 25.18
CA HIS A 27 28.11 32.13 26.45
C HIS A 27 29.07 31.66 27.55
N ASN A 28 29.42 30.37 27.57
CA ASN A 28 30.43 29.81 28.49
C ASN A 28 31.83 30.35 28.22
N GLU A 29 32.14 30.71 26.97
CA GLU A 29 33.36 31.44 26.59
C GLU A 29 33.30 32.95 26.95
N ASN A 30 32.27 33.40 27.66
CA ASN A 30 32.03 34.80 28.05
C ASN A 30 31.84 35.77 26.87
N TRP A 31 31.37 35.31 25.72
CA TRP A 31 31.03 36.20 24.62
C TRP A 31 29.82 37.08 24.98
N PRO A 32 29.85 38.39 24.68
CA PRO A 32 28.70 39.25 24.87
C PRO A 32 27.57 38.88 23.90
N ALA A 33 26.32 39.01 24.36
CA ALA A 33 25.12 38.66 23.57
C ALA A 33 25.04 39.34 22.19
N SER A 34 25.65 40.52 22.03
CA SER A 34 25.75 41.21 20.74
C SER A 34 26.64 40.46 19.73
N GLN A 35 27.77 39.90 20.16
CA GLN A 35 28.67 39.14 19.31
C GLN A 35 28.07 37.77 18.96
N ILE A 36 27.42 37.12 19.93
CA ILE A 36 26.68 35.88 19.69
C ILE A 36 25.59 36.10 18.62
N ALA A 37 24.84 37.20 18.75
CA ALA A 37 23.80 37.57 17.79
C ALA A 37 24.35 37.82 16.38
N GLN A 38 25.49 38.51 16.26
CA GLN A 38 26.16 38.74 14.98
C GLN A 38 26.62 37.42 14.34
N LYS A 39 27.22 36.52 15.12
CA LYS A 39 27.72 35.21 14.66
C LYS A 39 26.60 34.30 14.18
N LEU A 40 25.47 34.28 14.87
CA LEU A 40 24.29 33.48 14.51
C LEU A 40 23.35 34.19 13.52
N HIS A 41 23.69 35.40 13.08
CA HIS A 41 22.83 36.25 12.27
C HIS A 41 21.41 36.44 12.86
N ARG A 42 21.32 36.53 14.19
CA ARG A 42 20.07 36.77 14.95
C ARG A 42 20.05 38.18 15.53
N ASP A 43 18.87 38.61 15.97
CA ASP A 43 18.76 39.86 16.73
C ASP A 43 19.30 39.69 18.16
N ARG A 44 19.96 40.74 18.69
CA ARG A 44 20.50 40.75 20.06
C ARG A 44 19.42 40.43 21.09
N SER A 45 18.20 40.95 20.91
CA SER A 45 17.10 40.74 21.84
C SER A 45 16.66 39.28 21.86
N THR A 46 16.76 38.57 20.74
CA THR A 46 16.45 37.13 20.66
C THR A 46 17.41 36.32 21.53
N ILE A 47 18.72 36.59 21.42
CA ILE A 47 19.74 35.91 22.23
C ILE A 47 19.56 36.20 23.72
N THR A 48 19.36 37.47 24.09
CA THR A 48 19.14 37.84 25.50
C THR A 48 17.90 37.16 26.09
N ARG A 49 16.77 37.15 25.35
CA ARG A 49 15.54 36.48 25.80
C ARG A 49 15.73 34.97 25.92
N GLU A 50 16.51 34.36 25.03
CA GLU A 50 16.81 32.93 25.09
C GLU A 50 17.69 32.59 26.31
N LEU A 51 18.76 33.36 26.55
CA LEU A 51 19.63 33.19 27.72
C LEU A 51 18.84 33.30 29.03
N ASN A 52 17.98 34.31 29.14
CA ASN A 52 17.10 34.47 30.30
C ASN A 52 16.08 33.33 30.44
N ARG A 53 15.58 32.81 29.32
CA ARG A 53 14.60 31.71 29.31
C ARG A 53 15.20 30.39 29.80
N GLY A 54 16.44 30.08 29.38
CA GLY A 54 17.14 28.85 29.76
C GLY A 54 18.01 28.96 31.00
N ALA A 55 18.01 30.11 31.69
CA ALA A 55 18.78 30.32 32.91
C ALA A 55 18.18 29.52 34.07
N THR A 56 18.94 28.58 34.60
CA THR A 56 18.56 27.75 35.75
C THR A 56 19.42 28.08 36.96
N ARG A 57 18.84 27.99 38.15
CA ARG A 57 19.56 28.17 39.42
C ARG A 57 20.35 26.91 39.75
N GLN A 58 21.66 27.02 39.82
CA GLN A 58 22.59 25.98 40.25
C GLN A 58 23.24 26.37 41.58
N ILE A 59 23.75 25.39 42.32
CA ILE A 59 24.46 25.61 43.58
C ILE A 59 25.95 25.38 43.33
N GLY A 60 26.76 26.40 43.56
CA GLY A 60 28.22 26.31 43.39
C GLY A 60 28.89 25.55 44.53
N ALA A 61 30.17 25.22 44.37
CA ALA A 61 30.97 24.54 45.41
C ALA A 61 30.95 25.30 46.76
N ASN A 62 30.87 26.62 46.72
CA ASN A 62 30.75 27.49 47.90
C ASN A 62 29.32 27.58 48.49
N HIS A 63 28.40 26.72 48.04
CA HIS A 63 26.98 26.69 48.43
C HIS A 63 26.20 27.97 48.10
N LYS A 64 26.75 28.87 47.28
CA LYS A 64 26.04 30.07 46.81
C LYS A 64 25.29 29.74 45.52
N PRO A 65 24.03 30.19 45.39
CA PRO A 65 23.28 30.00 44.16
C PRO A 65 23.83 30.90 43.05
N TYR A 66 23.91 30.37 41.84
CA TYR A 66 24.24 31.12 40.63
C TYR A 66 23.35 30.66 39.47
N HIS A 67 23.23 31.48 38.43
CA HIS A 67 22.40 31.15 37.27
C HIS A 67 23.28 30.71 36.10
N VAL A 68 22.92 29.59 35.47
CA VAL A 68 23.60 29.05 34.29
C VAL A 68 22.57 28.77 33.21
N TYR A 69 22.88 29.19 32.00
CA TYR A 69 22.09 28.85 30.82
C TYR A 69 22.38 27.40 30.39
N TYR A 70 21.34 26.60 30.22
CA TYR A 70 21.42 25.29 29.59
C TYR A 70 20.55 25.26 28.33
N ALA A 71 21.16 24.87 27.20
CA ALA A 71 20.47 24.73 25.93
C ALA A 71 19.33 23.71 26.00
N GLU A 72 19.56 22.59 26.70
CA GLU A 72 18.56 21.53 26.89
C GLU A 72 17.33 22.02 27.66
N THR A 73 17.53 22.75 28.76
CA THR A 73 16.41 23.32 29.52
C THR A 73 15.62 24.33 28.69
N ALA A 74 16.31 25.18 27.92
CA ALA A 74 15.65 26.13 27.03
C ALA A 74 14.82 25.43 25.95
N GLN A 75 15.32 24.31 25.41
CA GLN A 75 14.63 23.47 24.44
C GLN A 75 13.37 22.81 25.03
N ILE A 76 13.46 22.26 26.25
CA ILE A 76 12.32 21.65 26.97
C ILE A 76 11.23 22.71 27.19
N LEU A 77 11.58 23.85 27.79
CA LEU A 77 10.63 24.94 28.06
C LEU A 77 9.98 25.49 26.79
N HIS A 78 10.72 25.50 25.67
CA HIS A 78 10.14 25.85 24.37
C HIS A 78 9.14 24.80 23.89
N GLY A 79 9.45 23.51 24.02
CA GLY A 79 8.55 22.39 23.71
C GLY A 79 7.25 22.46 24.49
N ASP A 80 7.34 22.64 25.81
CA ASP A 80 6.17 22.71 26.71
C ASP A 80 5.22 23.86 26.32
N ARG A 81 5.78 25.04 26.07
CA ARG A 81 4.98 26.20 25.61
C ARG A 81 4.35 25.95 24.25
N ARG A 82 5.07 25.32 23.32
CA ARG A 82 4.53 24.97 22.00
C ARG A 82 3.39 23.95 22.09
N ALA A 83 3.48 22.98 23.00
CA ALA A 83 2.40 22.04 23.27
C ALA A 83 1.16 22.76 23.84
N ALA A 84 1.35 23.72 24.73
CA ALA A 84 0.27 24.56 25.25
C ALA A 84 -0.34 25.50 24.18
N CYS A 85 0.42 25.87 23.16
CA CYS A 85 -0.04 26.71 22.05
C CYS A 85 -0.54 25.88 20.87
N HIS A 86 -1.77 25.38 20.96
CA HIS A 86 -2.46 24.75 19.84
C HIS A 86 -3.77 25.48 19.52
N ALA A 87 -4.14 25.50 18.24
CA ALA A 87 -5.47 25.91 17.86
C ALA A 87 -6.46 24.83 18.33
N VAL A 88 -7.68 25.24 18.70
CA VAL A 88 -8.77 24.29 19.00
C VAL A 88 -8.90 23.30 17.84
N SER A 89 -8.92 22.01 18.16
CA SER A 89 -8.93 20.91 17.19
C SER A 89 -10.18 21.00 16.31
N TRP A 90 -10.09 20.50 15.08
CA TRP A 90 -11.29 20.41 14.24
C TRP A 90 -12.33 19.47 14.83
N THR A 91 -11.92 18.44 15.57
CA THR A 91 -12.84 17.54 16.30
C THR A 91 -13.73 18.32 17.26
N ASP A 92 -13.20 19.35 17.91
CA ASP A 92 -13.94 20.18 18.86
C ASP A 92 -14.72 21.29 18.15
N LYS A 93 -14.21 21.78 17.01
CA LYS A 93 -14.88 22.84 16.21
C LYS A 93 -16.07 22.35 15.42
N ALA A 94 -16.02 21.12 14.92
CA ALA A 94 -17.02 20.58 14.00
C ALA A 94 -17.32 19.10 14.33
N PRO A 95 -17.75 18.77 15.57
CA PRO A 95 -18.05 17.39 15.95
C PRO A 95 -19.12 16.77 15.05
N GLU A 96 -20.14 17.54 14.67
CA GLU A 96 -21.24 17.06 13.84
C GLU A 96 -20.79 16.63 12.44
N PHE A 97 -19.72 17.28 11.91
CA PHE A 97 -19.13 16.87 10.64
C PHE A 97 -18.47 15.48 10.76
N PHE A 98 -17.75 15.22 11.85
CA PHE A 98 -17.06 13.95 12.04
C PHE A 98 -18.02 12.80 12.37
N ASP A 99 -19.11 13.06 13.07
CA ASP A 99 -20.20 12.10 13.26
C ASP A 99 -20.84 11.73 11.91
N TYR A 100 -21.16 12.75 11.10
CA TYR A 100 -21.65 12.56 9.73
C TYR A 100 -20.67 11.75 8.89
N LEU A 101 -19.39 12.15 8.86
CA LEU A 101 -18.35 11.47 8.10
C LEU A 101 -18.24 10.00 8.50
N THR A 102 -18.17 9.70 9.80
CA THR A 102 -18.04 8.33 10.32
C THR A 102 -19.25 7.48 9.91
N SER A 103 -20.46 8.04 10.04
CA SER A 103 -21.70 7.35 9.64
C SER A 103 -21.75 7.05 8.15
N GLU A 104 -21.33 7.98 7.27
CA GLU A 104 -21.34 7.78 5.82
C GLU A 104 -20.27 6.80 5.35
N LEU A 105 -19.08 6.84 5.96
CA LEU A 105 -17.96 5.99 5.57
C LEU A 105 -18.13 4.53 6.00
N HIS A 106 -18.88 4.27 7.07
CA HIS A 106 -19.17 2.92 7.56
C HIS A 106 -20.40 2.24 6.89
N LYS A 107 -21.16 2.96 6.05
CA LYS A 107 -22.30 2.37 5.31
C LYS A 107 -21.85 1.22 4.40
N LYS A 108 -22.73 0.22 4.26
CA LYS A 108 -22.55 -0.93 3.36
C LYS A 108 -23.79 -1.06 2.44
N PRO A 109 -23.65 -0.87 1.11
CA PRO A 109 -22.44 -0.47 0.40
C PRO A 109 -22.02 0.97 0.71
N ARG A 110 -20.71 1.23 0.65
CA ARG A 110 -20.17 2.59 0.80
C ARG A 110 -20.36 3.35 -0.50
N GLU A 111 -21.07 4.47 -0.45
CA GLU A 111 -21.36 5.29 -1.63
C GLU A 111 -20.45 6.52 -1.75
N GLN A 112 -19.86 6.99 -0.64
CA GLN A 112 -19.20 8.30 -0.58
C GLN A 112 -17.70 8.21 -0.30
N SER A 113 -16.93 9.06 -0.98
CA SER A 113 -15.53 9.33 -0.64
C SER A 113 -15.43 10.40 0.46
N VAL A 114 -14.28 10.53 1.11
CA VAL A 114 -14.04 11.62 2.09
C VAL A 114 -14.29 12.98 1.45
N ASP A 115 -13.84 13.17 0.21
CA ASP A 115 -14.03 14.41 -0.54
C ASP A 115 -15.51 14.68 -0.83
N THR A 116 -16.25 13.63 -1.20
CA THR A 116 -17.71 13.70 -1.39
C THR A 116 -18.42 14.09 -0.10
N CYS A 117 -18.02 13.55 1.06
CA CYS A 117 -18.59 13.90 2.35
C CYS A 117 -18.33 15.37 2.70
N VAL A 118 -17.10 15.86 2.51
CA VAL A 118 -16.75 17.28 2.72
C VAL A 118 -17.60 18.19 1.82
N HIS A 119 -17.70 17.86 0.54
CA HIS A 119 -18.47 18.64 -0.42
C HIS A 119 -19.97 18.66 -0.10
N LYS A 120 -20.58 17.49 0.14
CA LYS A 120 -22.00 17.38 0.49
C LYS A 120 -22.33 18.08 1.80
N TYR A 121 -21.50 17.94 2.82
CA TYR A 121 -21.69 18.61 4.09
C TYR A 121 -21.66 20.14 3.93
N LYS A 122 -20.69 20.65 3.16
CA LYS A 122 -20.59 22.09 2.88
C LYS A 122 -21.79 22.63 2.10
N MET A 123 -22.39 21.83 1.20
CA MET A 123 -23.61 22.21 0.49
C MET A 123 -24.86 22.19 1.38
N ALA A 124 -24.99 21.17 2.24
CA ALA A 124 -26.15 21.01 3.11
C ALA A 124 -26.15 21.99 4.28
N TRP A 125 -24.98 22.36 4.80
CA TRP A 125 -24.82 23.27 5.93
C TRP A 125 -23.73 24.32 5.68
N PRO A 126 -23.98 25.35 4.85
CA PRO A 126 -22.98 26.35 4.48
C PRO A 126 -22.43 27.16 5.66
N ASP A 127 -23.27 27.39 6.68
CA ASP A 127 -22.92 28.20 7.86
C ASP A 127 -22.20 27.41 8.95
N ARG A 128 -22.10 26.08 8.82
CA ARG A 128 -21.43 25.22 9.80
C ARG A 128 -19.93 25.11 9.51
N PRO A 129 -19.09 25.01 10.55
CA PRO A 129 -17.67 24.77 10.37
C PRO A 129 -17.46 23.42 9.67
N CYS A 130 -16.67 23.43 8.59
CA CYS A 130 -16.34 22.25 7.81
C CYS A 130 -14.83 22.24 7.50
N PRO A 131 -14.09 21.20 7.88
CA PRO A 131 -12.67 21.08 7.56
C PRO A 131 -12.46 20.84 6.06
N SER A 132 -11.29 21.20 5.55
CA SER A 132 -10.91 20.87 4.18
C SER A 132 -10.60 19.37 4.04
N THR A 133 -10.80 18.80 2.85
CA THR A 133 -10.49 17.39 2.56
C THR A 133 -9.07 16.96 3.00
N PRO A 134 -8.00 17.76 2.75
CA PRO A 134 -6.67 17.42 3.26
C PRO A 134 -6.59 17.34 4.78
N THR A 135 -7.30 18.22 5.49
CA THR A 135 -7.35 18.21 6.97
C THR A 135 -7.97 16.91 7.47
N VAL A 136 -9.06 16.46 6.85
CA VAL A 136 -9.73 15.21 7.20
C VAL A 136 -8.79 14.02 6.99
N TYR A 137 -8.10 13.96 5.85
CA TYR A 137 -7.12 12.89 5.62
C TYR A 137 -5.97 12.91 6.63
N CYS A 138 -5.45 14.09 6.99
CA CYS A 138 -4.42 14.23 8.04
C CYS A 138 -4.90 13.67 9.39
N TYR A 139 -6.17 13.89 9.74
CA TYR A 139 -6.75 13.40 11.00
C TYR A 139 -6.94 11.88 10.99
N ILE A 140 -7.35 11.32 9.84
CA ILE A 140 -7.42 9.86 9.66
C ILE A 140 -6.00 9.24 9.75
N ASP A 141 -4.99 9.86 9.13
CA ASP A 141 -3.60 9.36 9.19
C ASP A 141 -3.00 9.44 10.59
N ALA A 142 -3.34 10.48 11.35
CA ALA A 142 -2.94 10.64 12.74
C ALA A 142 -3.71 9.72 13.71
N GLY A 143 -4.74 8.99 13.23
CA GLY A 143 -5.57 8.11 14.05
C GLY A 143 -6.45 8.88 15.06
N LEU A 144 -6.84 10.11 14.73
CA LEU A 144 -7.62 11.00 15.61
C LEU A 144 -9.14 10.82 15.46
N LEU A 145 -9.59 9.96 14.54
CA LEU A 145 -11.00 9.71 14.23
C LEU A 145 -11.33 8.23 14.40
N ASP A 146 -12.62 7.93 14.56
CA ASP A 146 -13.16 6.56 14.56
C ASP A 146 -13.17 5.92 13.15
N VAL A 147 -12.61 6.61 12.16
CA VAL A 147 -12.37 6.11 10.81
C VAL A 147 -10.89 5.85 10.67
N THR A 148 -10.53 4.62 10.31
CA THR A 148 -9.14 4.22 10.10
C THR A 148 -8.77 4.23 8.63
N ASN A 149 -7.47 4.14 8.34
CA ASN A 149 -7.00 3.96 6.97
C ASN A 149 -7.53 2.66 6.33
N SER A 150 -7.90 1.64 7.12
CA SER A 150 -8.50 0.38 6.66
C SER A 150 -9.92 0.53 6.14
N ASP A 151 -10.64 1.53 6.61
CA ASP A 151 -12.00 1.84 6.16
C ASP A 151 -11.99 2.57 4.80
N LEU A 152 -10.80 2.95 4.30
CA LEU A 152 -10.60 3.65 3.05
C LEU A 152 -10.08 2.71 1.93
N PRO A 153 -10.93 2.33 0.95
CA PRO A 153 -10.63 1.28 -0.03
C PRO A 153 -9.35 1.47 -0.84
N MET A 154 -8.95 2.72 -1.08
CA MET A 154 -7.79 3.07 -1.92
C MET A 154 -6.59 3.61 -1.15
N LYS A 155 -6.68 3.69 0.19
CA LYS A 155 -5.61 4.30 1.00
C LYS A 155 -4.53 3.29 1.37
N LEU A 156 -4.92 2.05 1.69
CA LEU A 156 -3.96 0.96 1.79
C LEU A 156 -3.56 0.49 0.40
N ARG A 157 -2.39 0.92 -0.05
CA ARG A 157 -1.70 0.22 -1.14
C ARG A 157 -1.24 -1.12 -0.60
N ARG A 158 -1.64 -2.22 -1.25
CA ARG A 158 -1.01 -3.52 -1.01
C ARG A 158 0.49 -3.34 -1.20
N HIS A 159 1.29 -3.64 -0.17
CA HIS A 159 2.72 -3.71 -0.35
C HIS A 159 3.02 -4.83 -1.34
N VAL A 160 3.23 -4.46 -2.60
CA VAL A 160 3.81 -5.35 -3.59
C VAL A 160 5.24 -5.54 -3.13
N ARG A 161 5.59 -6.74 -2.64
CA ARG A 161 7.01 -7.09 -2.41
C ARG A 161 7.73 -6.73 -3.72
N SER A 162 8.68 -5.80 -3.65
CA SER A 162 9.46 -5.35 -4.79
C SER A 162 9.90 -6.55 -5.62
N GLY A 163 9.73 -6.46 -6.94
CA GLY A 163 9.81 -7.56 -7.91
C GLY A 163 11.19 -8.20 -8.10
N GLN A 164 11.86 -8.58 -7.02
CA GLN A 164 13.16 -9.26 -7.02
C GLN A 164 13.09 -10.73 -6.64
N LYS A 165 11.91 -11.36 -6.77
CA LYS A 165 11.83 -12.82 -6.90
C LYS A 165 10.75 -13.18 -7.92
N THR A 166 10.99 -12.89 -9.19
CA THR A 166 10.58 -13.82 -10.23
C THR A 166 11.32 -15.12 -9.92
N HIS A 167 10.71 -15.99 -9.13
CA HIS A 167 11.09 -17.39 -9.12
C HIS A 167 10.84 -17.87 -10.55
N GLN A 168 11.83 -17.73 -11.44
CA GLN A 168 11.92 -18.50 -12.67
C GLN A 168 12.17 -19.95 -12.25
N ARG A 169 11.17 -20.58 -11.65
CA ARG A 169 11.14 -22.03 -11.54
C ARG A 169 10.90 -22.50 -12.97
N LYS A 170 11.97 -22.92 -13.65
CA LYS A 170 11.81 -23.83 -14.78
C LYS A 170 10.96 -25.00 -14.27
N ASN A 171 9.85 -25.29 -14.95
CA ASN A 171 9.05 -26.47 -14.64
C ASN A 171 9.98 -27.68 -14.69
N LYS A 172 10.16 -28.37 -13.56
CA LYS A 172 11.10 -29.51 -13.46
C LYS A 172 10.66 -30.71 -14.32
N ARG A 173 9.43 -30.69 -14.84
CA ARG A 173 8.83 -31.76 -15.66
C ARG A 173 8.14 -31.11 -16.86
N ALA A 174 8.55 -31.49 -18.06
CA ALA A 174 7.82 -31.20 -19.29
C ALA A 174 6.86 -32.36 -19.53
N LEU A 175 5.57 -32.16 -19.25
CA LEU A 175 4.56 -33.22 -19.26
C LEU A 175 3.82 -33.33 -20.62
N GLY A 176 4.12 -32.45 -21.58
CA GLY A 176 3.50 -32.40 -22.92
C GLY A 176 4.13 -31.33 -23.82
N LYS A 177 3.54 -31.07 -25.00
CA LYS A 177 3.95 -29.99 -25.91
C LYS A 177 3.67 -28.62 -25.31
N SER A 178 4.42 -27.58 -25.71
CA SER A 178 4.15 -26.22 -25.25
C SER A 178 2.79 -25.73 -25.78
N ILE A 179 2.06 -24.92 -25.01
CA ILE A 179 0.86 -24.23 -25.53
C ILE A 179 1.20 -23.30 -26.69
N GLU A 180 2.45 -22.85 -26.79
CA GLU A 180 2.93 -22.04 -27.91
C GLU A 180 2.95 -22.83 -29.22
N ASP A 181 3.09 -24.15 -29.15
CA ASP A 181 3.07 -25.05 -30.31
C ASP A 181 1.64 -25.38 -30.78
N ARG A 182 0.61 -24.82 -30.13
CA ARG A 182 -0.79 -25.11 -30.45
C ARG A 182 -1.13 -24.57 -31.84
N PRO A 183 -1.90 -25.30 -32.67
CA PRO A 183 -2.32 -24.81 -33.98
C PRO A 183 -3.04 -23.46 -33.88
N ALA A 184 -2.76 -22.58 -34.86
CA ALA A 184 -3.35 -21.24 -34.93
C ALA A 184 -4.88 -21.28 -34.88
N ALA A 185 -5.51 -22.27 -35.53
CA ALA A 185 -6.96 -22.43 -35.53
C ALA A 185 -7.58 -22.57 -34.13
N ALA A 186 -6.86 -23.17 -33.18
CA ALA A 186 -7.29 -23.24 -31.79
C ALA A 186 -7.12 -21.90 -31.04
N ASN A 187 -6.07 -21.12 -31.38
CA ASN A 187 -5.82 -19.78 -30.84
C ASN A 187 -6.88 -18.79 -31.29
N ASP A 188 -7.12 -18.77 -32.60
CA ASP A 188 -8.05 -17.85 -33.25
C ASP A 188 -9.51 -18.29 -33.11
N ARG A 189 -9.74 -19.50 -32.57
CA ARG A 189 -11.09 -20.10 -32.39
C ARG A 189 -11.85 -20.19 -33.70
N THR A 190 -11.17 -20.61 -34.76
CA THR A 190 -11.73 -20.69 -36.12
C THR A 190 -12.17 -22.09 -36.52
N GLU A 191 -11.76 -23.12 -35.76
CA GLU A 191 -12.02 -24.53 -36.08
C GLU A 191 -12.53 -25.30 -34.87
N ILE A 192 -13.57 -26.11 -35.08
CA ILE A 192 -14.16 -26.98 -34.04
C ILE A 192 -13.25 -28.19 -33.79
N GLY A 193 -13.19 -28.62 -32.53
CA GLY A 193 -12.50 -29.83 -32.07
C GLY A 193 -11.27 -29.52 -31.22
N HIS A 194 -11.11 -28.27 -30.81
CA HIS A 194 -10.03 -27.86 -29.90
C HIS A 194 -10.60 -27.65 -28.50
N TRP A 195 -10.17 -28.49 -27.58
CA TRP A 195 -10.72 -28.56 -26.23
C TRP A 195 -9.75 -28.01 -25.20
N GLU A 196 -10.28 -27.29 -24.22
CA GLU A 196 -9.56 -26.78 -23.06
C GLU A 196 -10.09 -27.47 -21.81
N GLY A 197 -9.20 -28.13 -21.07
CA GLY A 197 -9.56 -28.89 -19.88
C GLY A 197 -9.19 -28.16 -18.59
N ASP A 198 -10.13 -28.10 -17.65
CA ASP A 198 -9.93 -27.55 -16.31
C ASP A 198 -10.46 -28.52 -15.25
N LEU A 199 -10.05 -28.31 -14.01
CA LEU A 199 -10.42 -29.13 -12.87
C LEU A 199 -11.01 -28.29 -11.75
N VAL A 200 -12.30 -28.47 -11.49
CA VAL A 200 -13.00 -27.81 -10.40
C VAL A 200 -12.93 -28.70 -9.15
N LYS A 201 -12.12 -28.27 -8.19
CA LYS A 201 -11.99 -28.91 -6.87
C LYS A 201 -13.04 -28.35 -5.91
N GLY A 202 -13.72 -29.23 -5.18
CA GLY A 202 -14.63 -28.88 -4.10
C GLY A 202 -13.88 -28.45 -2.83
N LYS A 203 -14.00 -29.19 -1.73
CA LYS A 203 -13.18 -28.93 -0.54
C LYS A 203 -11.76 -29.45 -0.77
N ARG A 204 -10.79 -28.72 -0.23
CA ARG A 204 -9.35 -28.96 -0.44
C ARG A 204 -8.82 -30.09 0.48
N VAL A 205 -9.44 -31.26 0.39
CA VAL A 205 -9.01 -32.48 1.12
C VAL A 205 -8.50 -33.48 0.09
N ALA A 206 -7.41 -34.18 0.41
CA ALA A 206 -6.85 -35.18 -0.49
C ALA A 206 -7.89 -36.28 -0.77
N SER A 207 -8.08 -36.60 -2.06
CA SER A 207 -8.97 -37.68 -2.54
C SER A 207 -10.47 -37.41 -2.48
N GLU A 208 -10.91 -36.15 -2.39
CA GLU A 208 -12.32 -35.79 -2.63
C GLU A 208 -12.68 -35.77 -4.13
N PRO A 209 -13.97 -35.98 -4.47
CA PRO A 209 -14.46 -35.89 -5.83
C PRO A 209 -14.24 -34.50 -6.42
N ALA A 210 -13.93 -34.47 -7.72
CA ALA A 210 -13.75 -33.25 -8.49
C ALA A 210 -14.60 -33.29 -9.76
N LEU A 211 -14.75 -32.13 -10.39
CA LEU A 211 -15.31 -32.06 -11.74
C LEU A 211 -14.17 -31.77 -12.71
N LEU A 212 -14.02 -32.63 -13.71
CA LEU A 212 -13.18 -32.39 -14.88
C LEU A 212 -14.06 -31.77 -15.95
N THR A 213 -13.69 -30.60 -16.44
CA THR A 213 -14.44 -29.88 -17.46
C THR A 213 -13.63 -29.82 -18.74
N LEU A 214 -14.27 -30.09 -19.88
CA LEU A 214 -13.69 -29.92 -21.21
C LEU A 214 -14.56 -28.92 -21.98
N THR A 215 -14.00 -27.75 -22.26
CA THR A 215 -14.66 -26.69 -23.01
C THR A 215 -14.16 -26.66 -24.45
N GLU A 216 -15.06 -26.81 -25.42
CA GLU A 216 -14.74 -26.63 -26.84
C GLU A 216 -14.55 -25.13 -27.14
N ARG A 217 -13.46 -24.77 -27.82
CA ARG A 217 -13.01 -23.37 -27.88
C ARG A 217 -13.82 -22.46 -28.82
N VAL A 218 -14.59 -23.01 -29.76
CA VAL A 218 -15.39 -22.25 -30.73
C VAL A 218 -16.86 -22.20 -30.30
N SER A 219 -17.49 -23.36 -30.24
CA SER A 219 -18.89 -23.59 -29.89
C SER A 219 -19.19 -23.37 -28.40
N ARG A 220 -18.18 -23.42 -27.53
CA ARG A 220 -18.35 -23.41 -26.07
C ARG A 220 -19.19 -24.56 -25.53
N TYR A 221 -19.28 -25.65 -26.29
CA TYR A 221 -19.85 -26.89 -25.80
C TYR A 221 -19.00 -27.42 -24.64
N GLU A 222 -19.67 -27.83 -23.56
CA GLU A 222 -19.05 -28.17 -22.29
C GLU A 222 -19.32 -29.64 -21.96
N ILE A 223 -18.27 -30.42 -21.74
CA ILE A 223 -18.35 -31.78 -21.18
C ILE A 223 -17.91 -31.69 -19.72
N ILE A 224 -18.79 -32.08 -18.80
CA ILE A 224 -18.51 -32.06 -17.37
C ILE A 224 -18.55 -33.49 -16.82
N LEU A 225 -17.41 -33.96 -16.34
CA LEU A 225 -17.22 -35.32 -15.84
C LEU A 225 -17.01 -35.27 -14.33
N LYS A 226 -17.82 -36.01 -13.58
CA LYS A 226 -17.60 -36.19 -12.14
C LYS A 226 -16.59 -37.31 -11.92
N ILE A 227 -15.42 -36.95 -11.38
CA ILE A 227 -14.35 -37.90 -11.07
C ILE A 227 -14.26 -38.16 -9.56
N ALA A 228 -13.89 -39.39 -9.19
CA ALA A 228 -13.83 -39.80 -7.79
C ALA A 228 -12.72 -39.08 -6.99
N ASN A 229 -11.64 -38.71 -7.68
CA ASN A 229 -10.50 -37.98 -7.14
C ASN A 229 -9.78 -37.26 -8.30
N TYR A 230 -8.81 -36.40 -7.98
CA TYR A 230 -8.01 -35.65 -8.97
C TYR A 230 -6.59 -36.18 -9.16
N HIS A 231 -6.37 -37.47 -8.92
CA HIS A 231 -5.09 -38.12 -9.24
C HIS A 231 -4.92 -38.25 -10.76
N ALA A 232 -3.66 -38.25 -11.22
CA ALA A 232 -3.33 -38.19 -12.63
C ALA A 232 -3.85 -39.38 -13.45
N ASP A 233 -3.92 -40.55 -12.83
CA ASP A 233 -4.48 -41.77 -13.41
C ASP A 233 -6.00 -41.65 -13.63
N THR A 234 -6.71 -41.10 -12.64
CA THR A 234 -8.16 -40.91 -12.66
C THR A 234 -8.55 -39.85 -13.67
N CYS A 235 -7.83 -38.72 -13.73
CA CYS A 235 -8.02 -37.70 -14.75
C CYS A 235 -7.75 -38.25 -16.17
N ARG A 236 -6.67 -39.02 -16.34
CA ARG A 236 -6.35 -39.66 -17.64
C ARG A 236 -7.46 -40.60 -18.08
N GLN A 237 -7.96 -41.44 -17.18
CA GLN A 237 -9.03 -42.37 -17.52
C GLN A 237 -10.31 -41.62 -17.91
N ALA A 238 -10.70 -40.59 -17.16
CA ALA A 238 -11.89 -39.79 -17.48
C ALA A 238 -11.78 -39.08 -18.85
N VAL A 239 -10.60 -38.58 -19.21
CA VAL A 239 -10.36 -38.00 -20.55
C VAL A 239 -10.45 -39.08 -21.64
N GLN A 240 -9.87 -40.26 -21.42
CA GLN A 240 -9.95 -41.36 -22.37
C GLN A 240 -11.40 -41.80 -22.57
N ASP A 241 -12.14 -42.01 -21.49
CA ASP A 241 -13.54 -42.44 -21.53
C ASP A 241 -14.40 -41.41 -22.30
N ALA A 242 -14.14 -40.12 -22.14
CA ALA A 242 -14.84 -39.07 -22.89
C ALA A 242 -14.47 -39.03 -24.38
N ILE A 243 -13.20 -39.32 -24.73
CA ILE A 243 -12.79 -39.43 -26.14
C ILE A 243 -13.46 -40.65 -26.79
N ASP A 244 -13.50 -41.77 -26.07
CA ASP A 244 -14.07 -43.03 -26.57
C ASP A 244 -15.60 -42.95 -26.71
N ASP A 245 -16.28 -42.24 -25.79
CA ASP A 245 -17.74 -42.08 -25.79
C ASP A 245 -18.23 -41.12 -26.89
N TYR A 246 -17.57 -39.97 -27.04
CA TYR A 246 -17.98 -38.97 -28.03
C TYR A 246 -17.40 -39.25 -29.43
N GLY A 247 -16.29 -39.98 -29.54
CA GLY A 247 -15.62 -40.29 -30.80
C GLY A 247 -14.34 -39.46 -30.99
N PRO A 248 -13.20 -40.10 -31.32
CA PRO A 248 -11.90 -39.41 -31.44
C PRO A 248 -11.86 -38.35 -32.54
N GLU A 249 -12.70 -38.45 -33.57
CA GLU A 249 -12.83 -37.48 -34.68
C GLU A 249 -13.25 -36.08 -34.23
N HIS A 250 -13.86 -35.96 -33.04
CA HIS A 250 -14.31 -34.69 -32.46
C HIS A 250 -13.26 -34.03 -31.56
N PHE A 251 -12.14 -34.69 -31.33
CA PHE A 251 -11.03 -34.18 -30.51
C PHE A 251 -9.78 -34.03 -31.39
N LYS A 252 -9.50 -32.82 -31.86
CA LYS A 252 -8.26 -32.52 -32.62
C LYS A 252 -7.11 -32.21 -31.67
N THR A 253 -7.35 -31.35 -30.69
CA THR A 253 -6.35 -31.00 -29.68
C THR A 253 -6.98 -30.83 -28.32
N LEU A 254 -6.19 -31.12 -27.29
CA LEU A 254 -6.56 -31.01 -25.89
C LEU A 254 -5.51 -30.18 -25.17
N THR A 255 -5.95 -29.11 -24.50
CA THR A 255 -5.07 -28.18 -23.78
C THR A 255 -5.38 -28.25 -22.29
N PHE A 256 -4.37 -28.49 -21.46
CA PHE A 256 -4.48 -28.49 -20.00
C PHE A 256 -3.42 -27.58 -19.37
N ASP A 257 -3.63 -27.17 -18.12
CA ASP A 257 -2.54 -26.56 -17.36
C ASP A 257 -1.45 -27.61 -17.02
N ASN A 258 -0.29 -27.14 -16.55
CA ASN A 258 0.80 -28.04 -16.13
C ASN A 258 0.59 -28.56 -14.68
N GLY A 259 -0.65 -28.71 -14.25
CA GLY A 259 -1.04 -29.29 -12.97
C GLY A 259 -0.55 -30.72 -12.80
N SER A 260 -0.26 -31.09 -11.55
CA SER A 260 0.15 -32.45 -11.18
C SER A 260 -0.93 -33.50 -11.47
N GLU A 261 -2.19 -33.10 -11.39
CA GLU A 261 -3.41 -33.84 -11.72
C GLU A 261 -3.49 -34.28 -13.17
N PHE A 262 -2.67 -33.68 -14.05
CA PHE A 262 -2.69 -33.99 -15.47
C PHE A 262 -1.44 -34.72 -15.91
N ALA A 263 -0.52 -35.09 -15.01
CA ALA A 263 0.80 -35.61 -15.36
C ALA A 263 0.77 -36.78 -16.37
N ASP A 264 -0.22 -37.66 -16.27
CA ASP A 264 -0.33 -38.86 -17.11
C ASP A 264 -1.15 -38.67 -18.40
N LEU A 265 -1.62 -37.46 -18.71
CA LEU A 265 -2.42 -37.21 -19.92
C LEU A 265 -1.66 -37.46 -21.24
N SER A 266 -0.32 -37.44 -21.22
CA SER A 266 0.47 -37.79 -22.41
C SER A 266 0.33 -39.27 -22.81
N LYS A 267 -0.30 -40.09 -21.97
CA LYS A 267 -0.54 -41.52 -22.20
C LYS A 267 -1.95 -41.82 -22.74
N VAL A 268 -2.77 -40.78 -22.97
CA VAL A 268 -4.09 -40.93 -23.62
C VAL A 268 -3.85 -41.42 -25.05
N GLN A 269 -4.57 -42.46 -25.47
CA GLN A 269 -4.45 -43.08 -26.79
C GLN A 269 -5.46 -42.43 -27.76
N GLY A 270 -5.00 -42.19 -28.98
CA GLY A 270 -5.66 -41.34 -29.98
C GLY A 270 -4.64 -40.32 -30.48
N ASP A 271 -4.54 -40.12 -31.78
CA ASP A 271 -3.49 -39.35 -32.47
C ASP A 271 -3.64 -37.81 -32.26
N ASN A 272 -3.93 -37.40 -31.02
CA ASN A 272 -4.36 -36.07 -30.67
C ASN A 272 -3.23 -35.37 -29.93
N GLY A 273 -2.68 -34.32 -30.54
CA GLY A 273 -1.63 -33.52 -29.92
C GLY A 273 -2.10 -32.93 -28.58
N LEU A 274 -1.56 -33.45 -27.48
CA LEU A 274 -1.81 -32.92 -26.14
C LEU A 274 -0.86 -31.75 -25.87
N PHE A 275 -1.43 -30.57 -25.64
CA PHE A 275 -0.70 -29.34 -25.34
C PHE A 275 -0.84 -28.97 -23.87
N ARG A 276 0.22 -28.42 -23.28
CA ARG A 276 0.23 -27.99 -21.88
C ARG A 276 0.81 -26.61 -21.72
N THR A 277 0.21 -25.82 -20.84
CA THR A 277 0.62 -24.43 -20.59
C THR A 277 1.96 -24.38 -19.86
N PRO A 278 3.07 -23.91 -20.47
CA PRO A 278 4.26 -23.60 -19.72
C PRO A 278 4.01 -22.32 -18.93
N ILE A 279 4.06 -22.42 -17.60
CA ILE A 279 4.01 -21.23 -16.75
C ILE A 279 5.36 -20.51 -16.87
N PHE A 280 5.46 -19.58 -17.82
CA PHE A 280 6.52 -18.58 -17.85
C PHE A 280 5.92 -17.22 -17.48
N THR A 281 6.17 -16.77 -16.25
CA THR A 281 5.97 -15.36 -15.90
C THR A 281 7.16 -14.56 -16.43
N LEU A 282 7.05 -14.11 -17.68
CA LEU A 282 7.91 -13.05 -18.22
C LEU A 282 7.06 -11.81 -18.47
N GLY A 283 7.07 -10.91 -17.48
CA GLY A 283 6.82 -9.51 -17.73
C GLY A 283 8.14 -8.86 -18.12
N THR A 284 8.35 -8.65 -19.41
CA THR A 284 9.25 -7.60 -19.92
C THR A 284 8.35 -6.49 -20.43
N ARG A 285 8.37 -5.37 -19.70
CA ARG A 285 7.93 -4.08 -20.21
C ARG A 285 9.15 -3.45 -20.88
N ASP A 286 9.02 -3.10 -22.15
CA ASP A 286 9.69 -1.92 -22.71
C ASP A 286 8.95 -0.66 -22.22
#